data_AF-A0A7Y2NYM3-F1
#
_entry.id   AF-A0A7Y2NYM3-F1
#
_cell.length_a   1.000
_cell.length_b   1.000
_cell.length_c   1.000
_cell.angle_alpha   90.00
_cell.angle_beta   90.00
_cell.angle_gamma   90.00
#
_symmetry.space_group_name_H-M   'P 1'
#
loop_
_entity.id
_entity.type
_entity.pdbx_description
1 polymer ?
#
loop_
_entity_poly.entity_id
_entity_poly.type
_entity_poly.pdbx_seq_one_letter_code
_entity_poly.pdbx_strand_id
1 'polypeptide(L)'
;MRIFAAVSSAVLAFPLLLPAPTHAAPPSDHPILGIWKLSLPDLSCSETYRFRADGTTLVTSAEEVSESQYRIPDKPSAKGFYRLDDQITRDNGKKDCSGAVMKVGTKATNFIRFHPSGALFLMCADETMETCIGPFQRVQGEEA
;
A
#
# COMPACT_ATOMS: atom_id res chain seq x y z
N MET A 1 -34.92 -21.09 -63.13
CA MET A 1 -35.40 -21.68 -61.85
C MET A 1 -34.23 -22.50 -61.29
N ARG A 2 -33.50 -22.22 -60.21
CA ARG A 2 -33.51 -21.31 -59.06
C ARG A 2 -32.04 -21.05 -58.69
N ILE A 3 -31.66 -19.81 -58.38
CA ILE A 3 -30.30 -19.45 -57.92
C ILE A 3 -30.30 -19.51 -56.38
N PHE A 4 -29.41 -20.30 -55.79
CA PHE A 4 -29.16 -20.31 -54.34
C PHE A 4 -27.96 -19.39 -54.05
N ALA A 5 -28.21 -18.29 -53.35
CA ALA A 5 -27.17 -17.42 -52.80
C ALA A 5 -26.78 -17.93 -51.40
N ALA A 6 -25.51 -18.28 -51.21
CA ALA A 6 -24.96 -18.58 -49.90
C ALA A 6 -24.52 -17.28 -49.22
N VAL A 7 -25.11 -16.96 -48.07
CA VAL A 7 -24.71 -15.82 -47.23
C VAL A 7 -23.76 -16.35 -46.16
N SER A 8 -22.46 -16.08 -46.31
CA SER A 8 -21.46 -16.34 -45.28
C SER A 8 -21.44 -15.18 -44.27
N SER A 9 -22.01 -15.40 -43.09
CA SER A 9 -21.88 -14.49 -41.95
C SER A 9 -20.49 -14.60 -41.33
N ALA A 10 -19.64 -13.60 -41.56
CA ALA A 10 -18.38 -13.45 -40.84
C ALA A 10 -18.66 -12.88 -39.44
N VAL A 11 -18.47 -13.68 -38.41
CA VAL A 11 -18.57 -13.25 -37.01
C VAL A 11 -17.26 -12.54 -36.65
N LEU A 12 -17.31 -11.21 -36.55
CA LEU A 12 -16.22 -10.39 -36.03
C LEU A 12 -16.15 -10.55 -34.51
N ALA A 13 -15.20 -11.35 -34.03
CA ALA A 13 -14.89 -11.45 -32.60
C ALA A 13 -14.13 -10.19 -32.16
N PHE A 14 -14.84 -9.24 -31.52
CA PHE A 14 -14.21 -8.14 -30.81
C PHE A 14 -13.63 -8.67 -29.49
N PRO A 15 -12.32 -8.52 -29.23
CA PRO A 15 -11.74 -8.90 -27.95
C PRO A 15 -12.27 -7.96 -26.88
N LEU A 16 -12.97 -8.53 -25.88
CA LEU A 16 -13.33 -7.81 -24.65
C LEU A 16 -12.03 -7.45 -23.90
N LEU A 17 -11.60 -6.19 -24.01
CA LEU A 17 -10.63 -5.63 -23.07
C LEU A 17 -11.34 -5.48 -21.72
N LEU A 18 -11.04 -6.39 -20.79
CA LEU A 18 -11.39 -6.20 -19.38
C LEU A 18 -10.55 -5.03 -18.84
N PRO A 19 -11.15 -4.00 -18.24
CA PRO A 19 -10.39 -2.96 -17.57
C PRO A 19 -9.56 -3.60 -16.45
N ALA A 20 -8.27 -3.29 -16.40
CA ALA A 20 -7.42 -3.69 -15.28
C ALA A 20 -8.02 -3.12 -13.98
N PRO A 21 -7.98 -3.86 -12.86
CA PRO A 21 -8.45 -3.33 -11.57
C PRO A 21 -7.68 -2.06 -11.26
N THR A 22 -8.37 -0.92 -11.30
CA THR A 22 -7.84 0.36 -10.85
C THR A 22 -7.52 0.25 -9.37
N HIS A 23 -6.27 0.51 -8.99
CA HIS A 23 -5.91 0.71 -7.58
C HIS A 23 -6.77 1.84 -7.04
N ALA A 24 -7.74 1.52 -6.18
CA ALA A 24 -8.56 2.53 -5.54
C ALA A 24 -7.70 3.22 -4.47
N ALA A 25 -7.46 4.51 -4.67
CA ALA A 25 -6.92 5.38 -3.64
C ALA A 25 -7.83 5.36 -2.39
N PRO A 26 -7.27 5.48 -1.17
CA PRO A 26 -8.10 5.61 0.01
C PRO A 26 -8.89 6.94 0.00
N PRO A 27 -10.03 7.01 0.71
CA PRO A 27 -10.74 8.27 0.93
C PRO A 27 -9.83 9.36 1.51
N SER A 28 -10.09 10.63 1.18
CA SER A 28 -9.25 11.76 1.60
C SER A 28 -9.20 11.97 3.12
N ASP A 29 -10.17 11.42 3.86
CA ASP A 29 -10.27 11.44 5.32
C ASP A 29 -9.78 10.13 5.96
N HIS A 30 -9.21 9.20 5.20
CA HIS A 30 -8.75 7.92 5.71
C HIS A 30 -7.61 8.11 6.73
N PRO A 31 -7.65 7.44 7.91
CA PRO A 31 -6.72 7.71 9.00
C PRO A 31 -5.26 7.42 8.66
N ILE A 32 -4.95 6.58 7.66
CA ILE A 32 -3.58 6.29 7.23
C ILE A 32 -2.87 7.49 6.60
N LEU A 33 -3.61 8.42 5.98
CA LEU A 33 -3.02 9.52 5.23
C LEU A 33 -2.22 10.43 6.17
N GLY A 34 -1.07 10.89 5.70
CA GLY A 34 -0.14 11.67 6.50
C GLY A 34 1.28 11.11 6.54
N ILE A 35 2.10 11.74 7.37
CA ILE A 35 3.47 11.33 7.64
C ILE A 35 3.53 10.66 9.02
N TRP A 36 4.21 9.53 9.07
CA TRP A 36 4.34 8.68 10.24
C TRP A 36 5.80 8.34 10.48
N LYS A 37 6.22 8.39 11.74
CA LYS A 37 7.56 8.03 12.15
C LYS A 37 7.54 6.75 12.98
N LEU A 38 8.39 5.80 12.63
CA LEU A 38 8.71 4.63 13.44
C LEU A 38 10.10 4.83 14.03
N SER A 39 10.21 4.75 15.36
CA SER A 39 11.51 4.74 16.05
C SER A 39 11.90 3.30 16.33
N LEU A 40 13.15 2.92 16.00
CA LEU A 40 13.73 1.60 16.23
C LEU A 40 14.93 1.76 17.18
N PRO A 41 14.71 1.80 18.51
CA PRO A 41 15.73 2.17 19.48
C PRO A 41 16.90 1.18 19.51
N ASP A 42 16.59 -0.12 19.40
CA ASP A 42 17.59 -1.20 19.41
C ASP A 42 18.57 -1.10 18.23
N LEU A 43 18.15 -0.44 17.15
CA LEU A 43 18.97 -0.17 15.96
C LEU A 43 19.49 1.27 15.93
N SER A 44 19.17 2.10 16.94
CA SER A 44 19.45 3.54 16.97
C SER A 44 19.03 4.25 15.67
N CYS A 45 17.90 3.83 15.09
CA CYS A 45 17.43 4.25 13.78
C CYS A 45 15.97 4.74 13.83
N SER A 46 15.53 5.40 12.78
CA SER A 46 14.13 5.75 12.60
C SER A 46 13.75 5.68 11.13
N GLU A 47 12.49 5.34 10.89
CA GLU A 47 11.91 5.30 9.56
C GLU A 47 10.78 6.34 9.48
N THR A 48 10.63 6.94 8.30
CA THR A 48 9.53 7.86 8.01
C THR A 48 8.73 7.34 6.84
N TYR A 49 7.41 7.22 7.03
CA TYR A 49 6.45 6.74 6.05
C TYR A 49 5.50 7.87 5.72
N ARG A 50 5.43 8.26 4.45
CA ARG A 50 4.44 9.21 3.94
C ARG A 50 3.41 8.44 3.11
N PHE A 51 2.18 8.35 3.61
CA PHE A 51 1.06 7.77 2.87
C PHE A 51 0.28 8.90 2.18
N ARG A 52 0.28 8.88 0.84
CA ARG A 52 -0.38 9.89 0.01
C ARG A 52 -1.76 9.44 -0.44
N ALA A 53 -2.61 10.43 -0.74
CA ALA A 53 -3.99 10.20 -1.18
C ALA A 53 -4.09 9.58 -2.59
N ASP A 54 -3.00 9.51 -3.35
CA ASP A 54 -2.97 8.86 -4.67
C ASP A 54 -2.70 7.34 -4.60
N GLY A 55 -2.59 6.78 -3.38
CA GLY A 55 -2.27 5.37 -3.18
C GLY A 55 -0.78 5.06 -3.28
N THR A 56 0.10 6.06 -3.16
CA THR A 56 1.56 5.86 -3.06
C THR A 56 2.12 6.10 -1.68
N THR A 57 3.19 5.39 -1.34
CA THR A 57 4.02 5.67 -0.18
C THR A 57 5.38 6.21 -0.58
N LEU A 58 5.98 7.03 0.28
CA LEU A 58 7.42 7.30 0.28
C LEU A 58 7.96 6.92 1.65
N VAL A 59 8.94 6.03 1.66
CA VAL A 59 9.60 5.56 2.88
C VAL A 59 11.05 6.03 2.85
N THR A 60 11.53 6.47 4.01
CA THR A 60 12.95 6.75 4.26
C THR A 60 13.36 5.97 5.49
N SER A 61 14.36 5.09 5.36
CA SER A 61 14.87 4.23 6.41
C SER A 61 16.40 4.19 6.32
N ALA A 62 17.09 4.82 7.28
CA ALA A 62 18.54 5.07 7.18
C ALA A 62 18.95 5.73 5.85
N GLU A 63 19.67 5.01 4.97
CA GLU A 63 20.07 5.50 3.64
C GLU A 63 19.04 5.14 2.54
N GLU A 64 18.14 4.20 2.81
CA GLU A 64 17.07 3.79 1.89
C GLU A 64 16.08 4.93 1.66
N VAL A 65 15.72 5.11 0.39
CA VAL A 65 14.55 5.88 -0.03
C VAL A 65 13.79 5.03 -1.05
N SER A 66 12.56 4.65 -0.70
CA SER A 66 11.73 3.78 -1.52
C SER A 66 10.32 4.35 -1.72
N GLU A 67 9.73 4.04 -2.87
CA GLU A 67 8.34 4.37 -3.20
C GLU A 67 7.56 3.10 -3.50
N SER A 68 6.37 2.98 -2.94
CA SER A 68 5.45 1.88 -3.22
C SER A 68 4.09 2.35 -3.69
N GLN A 69 3.33 1.44 -4.30
CA GLN A 69 1.88 1.54 -4.39
C GLN A 69 1.25 0.70 -3.29
N TYR A 70 0.23 1.23 -2.64
CA TYR A 70 -0.48 0.54 -1.56
C TYR A 70 -1.99 0.50 -1.77
N ARG A 71 -2.64 -0.48 -1.13
CA ARG A 71 -4.08 -0.60 -1.01
C ARG A 71 -4.48 -0.78 0.43
N ILE A 72 -5.52 -0.07 0.83
CA ILE A 72 -6.13 -0.15 2.15
C ILE A 72 -7.63 0.09 2.00
N PRO A 73 -8.49 -0.73 2.62
CA PRO A 73 -9.94 -0.53 2.54
C PRO A 73 -10.38 0.69 3.35
N ASP A 74 -11.48 1.32 2.94
CA ASP A 74 -12.06 2.50 3.62
C ASP A 74 -12.44 2.24 5.08
N LYS A 75 -12.73 0.97 5.42
CA LYS A 75 -13.20 0.53 6.75
C LYS A 75 -12.36 -0.63 7.26
N PRO A 76 -12.18 -0.74 8.58
CA PRO A 76 -11.47 -1.87 9.15
C PRO A 76 -12.33 -3.13 9.09
N SER A 77 -11.70 -4.27 9.33
CA SER A 77 -12.37 -5.54 9.60
C SER A 77 -13.23 -5.44 10.88
N ALA A 78 -14.05 -6.46 11.13
CA ALA A 78 -14.82 -6.57 12.37
C ALA A 78 -13.92 -6.61 13.64
N LYS A 79 -12.64 -6.95 13.49
CA LYS A 79 -11.64 -6.92 14.57
C LYS A 79 -10.96 -5.56 14.74
N GLY A 80 -11.27 -4.59 13.88
CA GLY A 80 -10.71 -3.23 13.94
C GLY A 80 -9.36 -3.05 13.23
N PHE A 81 -8.96 -3.99 12.37
CA PHE A 81 -7.72 -3.92 11.59
C PHE A 81 -7.98 -3.50 10.15
N TYR A 82 -7.10 -2.70 9.58
CA TYR A 82 -7.08 -2.41 8.15
C TYR A 82 -6.02 -3.27 7.49
N ARG A 83 -6.39 -4.06 6.48
CA ARG A 83 -5.42 -4.77 5.64
C ARG A 83 -4.72 -3.75 4.73
N LEU A 84 -3.40 -3.68 4.82
CA LEU A 84 -2.53 -2.86 3.98
C LEU A 84 -1.71 -3.79 3.09
N ASP A 85 -1.98 -3.78 1.79
CA ASP A 85 -1.16 -4.46 0.79
C ASP A 85 -0.27 -3.43 0.10
N ASP A 86 1.05 -3.65 0.08
CA ASP A 86 2.05 -2.74 -0.47
C ASP A 86 2.90 -3.45 -1.54
N GLN A 87 3.36 -2.69 -2.55
CA GLN A 87 4.34 -3.14 -3.52
C GLN A 87 5.35 -2.05 -3.84
N ILE A 88 6.63 -2.35 -3.65
CA ILE A 88 7.74 -1.44 -3.97
C ILE A 88 7.83 -1.23 -5.47
N THR A 89 7.82 0.02 -5.89
CA THR A 89 7.88 0.45 -7.30
C THR A 89 9.20 1.16 -7.64
N ARG A 90 9.84 1.80 -6.66
CA ARG A 90 11.18 2.39 -6.79
C ARG A 90 11.95 2.22 -5.49
N ASP A 91 13.27 2.10 -5.62
CA ASP A 91 14.20 1.99 -4.52
C ASP A 91 15.55 2.58 -4.97
N ASN A 92 16.28 3.21 -4.05
CA ASN A 92 17.57 3.84 -4.35
C ASN A 92 18.78 2.88 -4.22
N GLY A 93 18.54 1.61 -3.89
CA GLY A 93 19.54 0.55 -3.75
C GLY A 93 20.37 0.65 -2.48
N LYS A 94 19.94 1.44 -1.49
CA LYS A 94 20.64 1.64 -0.23
C LYS A 94 20.05 0.79 0.88
N LYS A 95 20.75 0.76 2.01
CA LYS A 95 20.37 -0.06 3.15
C LYS A 95 19.33 0.64 4.02
N ASP A 96 18.34 -0.11 4.44
CA ASP A 96 17.35 0.26 5.44
C ASP A 96 17.97 0.23 6.87
N CYS A 97 17.17 0.57 7.87
CA CYS A 97 17.56 0.50 9.29
C CYS A 97 18.03 -0.90 9.74
N SER A 98 17.56 -1.97 9.08
CA SER A 98 17.97 -3.36 9.36
C SER A 98 19.24 -3.78 8.61
N GLY A 99 19.75 -2.94 7.71
CA GLY A 99 20.89 -3.21 6.85
C GLY A 99 20.52 -3.96 5.56
N ALA A 100 19.25 -4.15 5.27
CA ALA A 100 18.74 -4.81 4.07
C ALA A 100 18.59 -3.83 2.90
N VAL A 101 18.70 -4.34 1.68
CA VAL A 101 18.40 -3.57 0.45
C VAL A 101 17.11 -4.13 -0.13
N MET A 102 16.09 -3.28 -0.21
CA MET A 102 14.79 -3.67 -0.71
C MET A 102 14.79 -3.84 -2.23
N LYS A 103 13.99 -4.78 -2.74
CA LYS A 103 13.90 -5.06 -4.18
C LYS A 103 12.62 -4.46 -4.75
N VAL A 104 12.73 -3.75 -5.87
CA VAL A 104 11.56 -3.36 -6.66
C VAL A 104 10.73 -4.59 -7.02
N GLY A 105 9.41 -4.48 -6.84
CA GLY A 105 8.44 -5.54 -7.03
C GLY A 105 8.14 -6.36 -5.76
N THR A 106 8.91 -6.19 -4.68
CA THR A 106 8.63 -6.82 -3.38
C THR A 106 7.24 -6.42 -2.90
N LYS A 107 6.49 -7.40 -2.40
CA LYS A 107 5.14 -7.21 -1.87
C LYS A 107 5.12 -7.51 -0.39
N ALA A 108 4.35 -6.72 0.35
CA ALA A 108 4.07 -6.96 1.75
C ALA A 108 2.56 -6.84 2.01
N THR A 109 2.07 -7.66 2.94
CA THR A 109 0.73 -7.49 3.50
C THR A 109 0.90 -7.32 5.01
N ASN A 110 0.38 -6.22 5.54
CA ASN A 110 0.36 -5.93 6.95
C ASN A 110 -1.04 -5.53 7.40
N PHE A 111 -1.27 -5.53 8.71
CA PHE A 111 -2.57 -5.19 9.30
C PHE A 111 -2.41 -4.03 10.28
N ILE A 112 -3.04 -2.91 9.93
CA ILE A 112 -2.90 -1.65 10.67
C ILE A 112 -3.99 -1.56 11.74
N ARG A 113 -3.57 -1.29 12.99
CA ARG A 113 -4.46 -1.00 14.10
C ARG A 113 -4.19 0.41 14.62
N PHE A 114 -5.11 1.34 14.33
CA PHE A 114 -5.04 2.69 14.87
C PHE A 114 -5.41 2.73 16.35
N HIS A 115 -4.66 3.53 17.12
CA HIS A 115 -5.06 3.90 18.47
C HIS A 115 -6.23 4.90 18.40
N PRO A 116 -7.19 4.90 19.35
CA PRO A 116 -8.31 5.83 19.37
C PRO A 116 -7.96 7.32 19.35
N SER A 117 -6.72 7.68 19.72
CA SER A 117 -6.24 9.07 19.62
C SER A 117 -6.03 9.56 18.19
N GLY A 118 -5.98 8.67 17.19
CA GLY A 118 -5.71 9.02 15.78
C GLY A 118 -4.25 9.43 15.48
N ALA A 119 -3.41 9.51 16.51
CA ALA A 119 -2.01 9.93 16.40
C ALA A 119 -1.01 8.77 16.42
N LEU A 120 -1.48 7.54 16.63
CA LEU A 120 -0.65 6.33 16.71
C LEU A 120 -1.28 5.18 15.93
N PHE A 121 -0.46 4.32 15.34
CA PHE A 121 -0.89 2.99 14.91
C PHE A 121 0.18 1.93 15.15
N LEU A 122 -0.25 0.67 15.13
CA LEU A 122 0.61 -0.50 15.06
C LEU A 122 0.42 -1.19 13.71
N MET A 123 1.49 -1.78 13.19
CA MET A 123 1.48 -2.59 11.97
C MET A 123 1.79 -4.03 12.35
N CYS A 124 0.86 -4.94 12.11
CA CYS A 124 0.91 -6.33 12.56
C CYS A 124 0.98 -7.31 11.38
N ALA A 125 1.51 -8.50 11.63
CA ALA A 125 1.62 -9.56 10.61
C ALA A 125 0.26 -10.18 10.23
N ASP A 126 -0.71 -10.13 11.13
CA ASP A 126 -2.09 -10.59 10.96
C ASP A 126 -3.07 -9.73 11.77
N GLU A 127 -4.36 -10.09 11.77
CA GLU A 127 -5.39 -9.41 12.58
C GLU A 127 -5.36 -9.85 14.06
N THR A 128 -4.17 -10.06 14.60
CA THR A 128 -3.89 -10.24 16.03
C THR A 128 -2.91 -9.17 16.50
N MET A 129 -2.74 -9.06 17.81
CA MET A 129 -1.81 -8.14 18.43
C MET A 129 -0.51 -8.84 18.89
N GLU A 130 -0.25 -10.06 18.41
CA GLU A 130 0.86 -10.89 18.89
C GLU A 130 2.19 -10.53 18.23
N THR A 131 2.17 -10.20 16.94
CA THR A 131 3.38 -9.84 16.17
C THR A 131 3.15 -8.51 15.46
N CYS A 132 3.57 -7.43 16.11
CA CYS A 132 3.42 -6.07 15.59
C CYS A 132 4.72 -5.26 15.74
N ILE A 133 4.91 -4.32 14.83
CA ILE A 133 5.91 -3.25 14.91
C ILE A 133 5.21 -1.91 15.19
N GLY A 134 5.89 -1.05 15.94
CA GLY A 134 5.40 0.28 16.30
C GLY A 134 5.68 0.66 17.77
N PRO A 135 5.06 1.76 18.25
CA PRO A 135 4.06 2.55 17.55
C PRO A 135 4.64 3.43 16.45
N PHE A 136 3.91 3.55 15.35
CA PHE A 136 4.08 4.62 14.39
C PHE A 136 3.42 5.87 14.94
N GLN A 137 4.14 6.98 14.96
CA GLN A 137 3.68 8.25 15.49
C GLN A 137 3.43 9.23 14.37
N ARG A 138 2.27 9.89 14.38
CA ARG A 138 1.95 10.91 13.39
C ARG A 138 2.88 12.10 13.56
N VAL A 139 3.52 12.53 12.47
CA VAL A 139 4.29 13.77 12.44
C VAL A 139 3.30 14.93 12.23
N GLN A 140 3.34 15.92 13.12
CA GLN A 140 2.46 17.09 13.03
C GLN A 140 3.12 18.21 12.22
N GLY A 141 2.32 19.00 11.49
CA GLY A 141 2.78 20.21 10.80
C GLY A 141 3.42 19.98 9.42
N GLU A 142 3.44 18.75 8.93
CA GLU A 142 3.83 18.42 7.56
C GLU A 142 2.67 17.76 6.82
N GLU A 143 2.28 18.30 5.67
CA GLU A 143 1.24 17.72 4.80
C GLU A 143 1.83 16.58 3.95
N ALA A 144 1.01 15.55 3.69
CA ALA A 144 1.38 14.39 2.86
C ALA A 144 1.36 14.73 1.36
#